data_AF-A0A6M1YVS8-F1
#
_entry.id   AF-A0A6M1YVS8-F1
#
_cell.length_a   1.000
_cell.length_b   1.000
_cell.length_c   1.000
_cell.angle_alpha   90.00
_cell.angle_beta   90.00
_cell.angle_gamma   90.00
#
_symmetry.space_group_name_H-M   'P 1'
#
loop_
_entity.id
_entity.type
_entity.pdbx_description
1 polymer ?
#
loop_
_entity_poly.entity_id
_entity_poly.type
_entity_poly.pdbx_seq_one_letter_code
_entity_poly.pdbx_strand_id
1 'polypeptide(L)' 'RSVMMFDLLQTIFDKTFKFDSTDDARSFFLDLQNDLKNVNYLVFESSEFKELLKRIENKLNI' A
#
# COMPACT_ATOMS: atom_id res chain seq x y z
N ARG A 1 -8.65 10.28 6.45
CA ARG A 1 -8.36 9.18 5.49
C ARG A 1 -7.81 9.67 4.16
N SER A 2 -8.51 10.53 3.40
CA SER A 2 -8.10 10.88 2.03
C SER A 2 -6.71 11.51 1.92
N VAL A 3 -6.36 12.44 2.81
CA VAL A 3 -5.02 13.05 2.86
C VAL A 3 -3.94 11.98 3.07
N MET A 4 -4.09 11.12 4.09
CA MET A 4 -3.19 10.00 4.33
C MET A 4 -3.03 9.08 3.11
N MET A 5 -4.12 8.79 2.38
CA MET A 5 -4.02 7.98 1.16
C MET A 5 -3.23 8.68 0.05
N PHE A 6 -3.36 9.99 -0.08
CA PHE A 6 -2.55 10.76 -1.03
C PHE A 6 -1.08 10.74 -0.63
N ASP A 7 -0.75 10.92 0.65
CA ASP A 7 0.64 10.87 1.14
C ASP A 7 1.27 9.49 0.87
N LEU A 8 0.50 8.41 1.07
CA LEU A 8 0.92 7.05 0.78
C LEU A 8 1.17 6.83 -0.72
N LEU A 9 0.30 7.36 -1.59
CA LEU A 9 0.50 7.32 -3.04
C LEU A 9 1.74 8.10 -3.48
N GLN A 10 1.97 9.30 -2.92
CA GLN A 10 3.20 10.05 -3.18
C GLN A 10 4.43 9.24 -2.79
N THR A 11 4.41 8.63 -1.61
CA THR A 11 5.50 7.76 -1.11
C THR A 11 5.77 6.59 -2.05
N ILE A 12 4.71 5.97 -2.59
CA ILE A 12 4.84 4.90 -3.60
C ILE A 12 5.48 5.44 -4.87
N PHE A 13 5.04 6.58 -5.40
CA PHE A 13 5.58 7.13 -6.64
C PHE A 13 7.03 7.62 -6.52
N ASP A 14 7.43 8.13 -5.35
CA ASP A 14 8.79 8.59 -5.08
C ASP A 14 9.76 7.43 -4.81
N LYS A 15 9.25 6.24 -4.47
CA LYS A 15 10.07 5.08 -4.16
C LYS A 15 10.60 4.42 -5.43
N THR A 16 11.92 4.16 -5.45
CA THR A 16 12.50 3.28 -6.46
C THR A 16 12.24 1.82 -6.09
N PHE A 17 11.58 1.09 -6.98
CA PHE A 17 11.39 -0.35 -6.85
C PHE A 17 12.38 -1.12 -7.72
N LYS A 18 12.88 -2.25 -7.20
CA LYS A 18 13.70 -3.20 -7.93
C LYS A 18 13.06 -4.57 -7.81
N PHE A 19 12.88 -5.25 -8.93
CA PHE A 19 12.31 -6.58 -9.01
C PHE A 19 13.19 -7.43 -9.91
N ASP A 20 13.27 -8.73 -9.61
CA ASP A 20 14.09 -9.67 -10.39
C ASP A 20 13.42 -10.03 -11.73
N SER A 21 12.09 -9.96 -11.79
CA SER A 21 11.31 -10.16 -13.01
C SER A 21 10.11 -9.21 -13.13
N THR A 22 9.60 -9.10 -14.37
CA THR A 22 8.35 -8.38 -14.65
C THR A 22 7.15 -8.99 -13.93
N ASP A 23 7.12 -10.32 -13.78
CA ASP A 23 6.03 -11.02 -13.10
C ASP A 23 6.02 -10.76 -11.59
N ASP A 24 7.21 -10.63 -10.97
CA ASP A 24 7.34 -10.23 -9.57
C ASP A 24 6.82 -8.80 -9.36
N ALA A 25 7.20 -7.88 -10.24
CA ALA A 25 6.72 -6.50 -10.21
C ALA A 25 5.19 -6.45 -10.33
N ARG A 26 4.64 -7.20 -11.29
CA ARG A 26 3.18 -7.25 -11.52
C ARG A 26 2.45 -7.78 -10.31
N SER A 27 2.90 -8.89 -9.75
CA SER A 27 2.28 -9.51 -8.57
C SER A 27 2.32 -8.54 -7.38
N PHE A 28 3.47 -7.91 -7.14
CA PHE A 28 3.63 -6.92 -6.08
C PHE A 28 2.64 -5.74 -6.22
N PHE A 29 2.55 -5.12 -7.39
CA PHE A 29 1.68 -3.96 -7.59
C PHE A 29 0.19 -4.30 -7.59
N LEU A 30 -0.20 -5.50 -8.05
CA LEU A 30 -1.59 -5.96 -7.94
C LEU A 30 -2.01 -6.14 -6.48
N ASP A 31 -1.15 -6.76 -5.68
CA ASP A 31 -1.41 -6.95 -4.25
C ASP A 31 -1.45 -5.62 -3.51
N LEU A 32 -0.50 -4.72 -3.80
CA LEU A 32 -0.49 -3.37 -3.22
C LEU A 32 -1.75 -2.58 -3.59
N GLN A 33 -2.18 -2.64 -4.85
CA GLN A 33 -3.41 -1.97 -5.29
C GLN A 33 -4.64 -2.50 -4.53
N ASN A 34 -4.74 -3.81 -4.34
CA ASN A 34 -5.84 -4.42 -3.58
C ASN A 34 -5.83 -3.98 -2.12
N ASP A 35 -4.65 -3.95 -1.49
CA ASP A 35 -4.49 -3.47 -0.12
C ASP A 35 -4.93 -2.00 0.01
N LEU A 36 -4.46 -1.11 -0.89
CA LEU A 36 -4.85 0.30 -0.89
C LEU A 36 -6.36 0.52 -1.09
N LYS A 37 -7.01 -0.27 -1.96
CA LYS A 37 -8.46 -0.24 -2.13
C LYS A 37 -9.17 -0.63 -0.83
N ASN A 38 -8.73 -1.70 -0.17
CA ASN A 38 -9.32 -2.17 1.08
C ASN A 38 -9.23 -1.15 2.21
N VAL A 39 -8.15 -0.35 2.28
CA VAL A 39 -8.01 0.76 3.23
C VAL A 39 -9.18 1.76 3.11
N ASN A 40 -9.71 1.99 1.90
CA ASN A 40 -10.84 2.89 1.69
C ASN A 40 -12.19 2.30 2.15
N TYR A 41 -12.33 0.98 2.17
CA TYR A 41 -13.57 0.31 2.58
C TYR A 41 -13.67 0.11 4.10
N LEU A 42 -12.56 -0.06 4.80
CA LEU A 42 -12.57 -0.31 6.25
C LEU A 42 -13.04 0.91 7.05
N VAL A 43 -13.59 0.70 8.25
CA VAL A 43 -13.94 1.81 9.15
C VAL A 43 -12.66 2.56 9.55
N PHE A 44 -12.72 3.89 9.54
CA PHE A 44 -11.53 4.71 9.81
C PHE A 44 -11.06 4.46 11.25
N GLU A 45 -9.75 4.31 11.44
CA GLU A 45 -9.14 4.05 12.76
C GLU A 45 -9.51 2.71 13.43
N SER A 46 -10.21 1.81 12.72
CA SER A 46 -10.46 0.46 13.25
C SER A 46 -9.17 -0.36 13.38
N SER A 47 -9.20 -1.42 14.17
CA SER A 47 -8.06 -2.32 14.33
C SER A 47 -7.61 -2.89 12.98
N GLU A 48 -8.55 -3.34 12.16
CA GLU A 48 -8.31 -3.90 10.84
C GLU A 48 -7.70 -2.87 9.89
N PHE A 49 -8.15 -1.61 9.99
CA PHE A 49 -7.58 -0.51 9.22
C PHE A 49 -6.11 -0.26 9.58
N LYS A 50 -5.78 -0.26 10.88
CA LYS A 50 -4.41 -0.08 11.37
C LYS A 50 -3.50 -1.25 11.00
N GLU A 51 -4.00 -2.47 11.11
CA GLU A 51 -3.27 -3.67 10.69
C GLU A 51 -2.99 -3.68 9.19
N LEU A 52 -3.99 -3.28 8.37
CA LEU A 52 -3.82 -3.17 6.93
C LEU A 52 -2.81 -2.10 6.55
N LEU A 53 -2.87 -0.93 7.19
CA LEU A 53 -1.87 0.13 6.97
C LEU A 53 -0.46 -0.36 7.31
N LYS A 54 -0.28 -0.99 8.46
CA LYS A 54 1.00 -1.55 8.87
C LYS A 54 1.51 -2.60 7.88
N ARG A 55 0.62 -3.42 7.30
CA ARG A 55 0.98 -4.36 6.24
C ARG A 55 1.52 -3.62 5.01
N ILE A 56 0.86 -2.55 4.59
CA ILE A 56 1.29 -1.75 3.44
C ILE A 56 2.63 -1.07 3.73
N GLU A 57 2.79 -0.46 4.90
CA GLU A 57 4.05 0.16 5.35
C GLU A 57 5.20 -0.85 5.32
N ASN A 58 4.99 -2.06 5.87
CA ASN A 58 5.97 -3.14 5.82
C ASN A 58 6.30 -3.56 4.37
N LYS A 59 5.31 -3.66 3.47
CA LYS A 59 5.55 -3.96 2.05
C LYS A 59 6.37 -2.86 1.36
N LEU A 60 6.15 -1.61 1.75
CA LEU A 60 6.84 -0.45 1.22
C LEU A 60 8.18 -0.20 1.93
N ASN A 61 8.51 -0.93 3.00
CA ASN A 61 9.67 -0.68 3.85
C ASN A 61 9.76 0.79 4.30
N ILE A 62 8.66 1.31 4.87
CA ILE A 62 8.54 2.66 5.45
C ILE A 62 8.05 2.60 6.89
#